data_AF-A0A7S4V2C9-F1
#
_entry.id   AF-A0A7S4V2C9-F1
#
_cell.length_a   1.000
_cell.length_b   1.000
_cell.length_c   1.000
_cell.angle_alpha   90.00
_cell.angle_beta   90.00
_cell.angle_gamma   90.00
#
_symmetry.space_group_name_H-M   'P 1'
#
loop_
_entity.id
_entity.type
_entity.pdbx_description
1 polymer ?
#
loop_
_entity_poly.entity_id
_entity_poly.type
_entity_poly.pdbx_seq_one_letter_code
_entity_poly.pdbx_strand_id
1 'polypeptide(L)'
;QIMTTIDKPSKHEILSCQFSSWYPSFRNMNSKTNKEEKEPYKNNNATMKSIILPLPSSFVEYLLTDGVQLPVGATKVSSFVPSDPRDGDDYWSSDDDDDDDDEENDNSQEEEQQQYSFPELTNQITSSINTLGGAVLPKLNWSCPKDATWVNNGTLKCRTPGDVFVLLKSSDFVMHDLSLSFDDDDADADVDVDKNGSEEENEEIKYELVLRKWCHLHPSMEFRCFVSNHDLGEILYIYICT
;
A
#
# COMPACT_ATOMS: atom_id res chain seq x y z
N GLN A 1 22.81 -15.26 -28.75
CA GLN A 1 22.62 -14.66 -27.41
C GLN A 1 21.91 -13.34 -27.65
N ILE A 2 20.58 -13.39 -27.77
CA ILE A 2 19.78 -12.18 -27.98
C ILE A 2 19.62 -11.59 -26.58
N MET A 3 20.43 -10.59 -26.26
CA MET A 3 20.12 -9.69 -25.16
C MET A 3 18.86 -8.95 -25.58
N THR A 4 17.70 -9.48 -25.22
CA THR A 4 16.49 -8.66 -25.16
C THR A 4 16.78 -7.60 -24.11
N THR A 5 17.11 -6.40 -24.58
CA THR A 5 17.01 -5.21 -23.75
C THR A 5 15.59 -5.21 -23.21
N ILE A 6 15.47 -5.24 -21.88
CA ILE A 6 14.17 -5.01 -21.25
C ILE A 6 13.97 -3.51 -21.43
N ASP A 7 13.23 -3.14 -22.46
CA ASP A 7 12.87 -1.75 -22.69
C ASP A 7 12.17 -1.24 -21.43
N LYS A 8 12.48 0.00 -21.04
CA LYS A 8 11.82 0.63 -19.91
C LYS A 8 10.31 0.67 -20.20
N PRO A 9 9.44 0.34 -19.22
CA PRO A 9 8.01 0.38 -19.44
C PRO A 9 7.58 1.82 -19.74
N SER A 10 6.74 1.99 -20.75
CA SER A 10 6.15 3.29 -21.09
C SER A 10 5.19 3.76 -20.00
N LYS A 11 4.97 5.08 -19.89
CA LYS A 11 3.97 5.68 -18.99
C LYS A 11 2.60 5.02 -19.11
N HIS A 12 2.15 4.78 -20.34
CA HIS A 12 0.87 4.13 -20.61
C HIS A 12 0.79 2.69 -20.04
N GLU A 13 1.88 1.92 -20.13
CA GLU A 13 1.94 0.56 -19.55
C GLU A 13 1.86 0.59 -18.03
N ILE A 14 2.55 1.54 -17.38
CA ILE A 14 2.50 1.74 -15.93
C ILE A 14 1.07 2.09 -15.48
N LEU A 15 0.42 3.05 -16.15
CA LEU A 15 -0.97 3.45 -15.86
C LEU A 15 -1.97 2.30 -16.09
N SER A 16 -1.75 1.48 -17.11
CA SER A 16 -2.56 0.29 -17.39
C SER A 16 -2.47 -0.77 -16.28
N CYS A 17 -1.35 -0.79 -15.54
CA CYS A 17 -1.12 -1.72 -14.43
C CYS A 17 -1.67 -1.25 -13.07
N GLN A 18 -2.29 -0.06 -13.01
CA GLN A 18 -2.96 0.42 -11.79
C GLN A 18 -4.13 -0.48 -11.40
N PHE A 19 -4.34 -0.63 -10.09
CA PHE A 19 -5.39 -1.51 -9.58
C PHE A 19 -6.78 -1.10 -10.08
N SER A 20 -7.13 0.19 -10.10
CA SER A 20 -8.40 0.67 -10.67
C SER A 20 -8.55 0.41 -12.16
N SER A 21 -7.46 0.37 -12.94
CA SER A 21 -7.51 0.09 -14.38
C SER A 21 -7.93 -1.35 -14.66
N TRP A 22 -7.32 -2.34 -13.99
CA TRP A 22 -7.60 -3.75 -14.28
C TRP A 22 -8.70 -4.36 -13.40
N TYR A 23 -8.89 -3.90 -12.16
CA TYR A 23 -9.83 -4.52 -11.22
C TYR A 23 -11.27 -4.67 -11.75
N PRO A 24 -11.88 -3.66 -12.41
CA PRO A 24 -13.22 -3.78 -12.99
C PRO A 24 -13.35 -4.91 -14.02
N SER A 25 -12.30 -5.17 -14.80
CA SER A 25 -12.27 -6.19 -15.85
C SER A 25 -12.18 -7.61 -15.29
N PHE A 26 -11.53 -7.77 -14.13
CA PHE A 26 -11.29 -9.08 -13.51
C PHE A 26 -12.15 -9.37 -12.28
N ARG A 27 -12.86 -8.37 -11.74
CA ARG A 27 -13.78 -8.56 -10.60
C ARG A 27 -15.07 -9.25 -11.06
N ASN A 28 -15.49 -10.25 -10.30
CA ASN A 28 -16.74 -10.93 -10.58
C ASN A 28 -17.96 -10.10 -10.13
N MET A 29 -18.82 -9.70 -11.07
CA MET A 29 -20.11 -9.04 -10.83
C MET A 29 -21.27 -10.05 -10.76
N ASN A 30 -21.14 -11.17 -10.05
CA ASN A 30 -22.23 -12.14 -9.95
C ASN A 30 -23.10 -11.92 -8.71
N SER A 31 -24.06 -11.00 -8.81
CA SER A 31 -25.38 -11.14 -8.17
C SER A 31 -26.35 -10.12 -8.79
N LYS A 32 -27.02 -10.49 -9.88
CA LYS A 32 -28.39 -10.05 -10.28
C LYS A 32 -28.83 -10.39 -11.71
N THR A 33 -28.00 -11.03 -12.53
CA THR A 33 -28.45 -11.51 -13.84
C THR A 33 -28.87 -12.98 -13.75
N ASN A 34 -30.19 -13.17 -13.75
CA ASN A 34 -31.00 -14.35 -14.07
C ASN A 34 -30.38 -15.74 -13.86
N LYS A 35 -31.03 -16.50 -12.95
CA LYS A 35 -30.96 -17.96 -12.86
C LYS A 35 -31.56 -18.55 -14.13
N GLU A 36 -30.78 -18.78 -15.17
CA GLU A 36 -31.06 -19.74 -16.23
C GLU A 36 -29.72 -19.98 -16.94
N GLU A 37 -29.33 -21.25 -17.06
CA GLU A 37 -28.08 -21.74 -17.68
C GLU A 37 -26.80 -21.66 -16.81
N LYS A 38 -26.66 -22.63 -15.91
CA LYS A 38 -25.39 -22.94 -15.22
C LYS A 38 -24.49 -23.80 -16.13
N GLU A 39 -23.54 -23.16 -16.82
CA GLU A 39 -22.33 -23.81 -17.32
C GLU A 39 -21.46 -24.27 -16.13
N PRO A 40 -21.07 -25.56 -16.03
CA PRO A 40 -20.53 -26.14 -14.78
C PRO A 40 -19.13 -25.67 -14.34
N TYR A 41 -18.41 -24.87 -15.14
CA TYR A 41 -17.00 -24.52 -14.88
C TYR A 41 -16.68 -23.01 -14.86
N LYS A 42 -17.67 -22.13 -15.02
CA LYS A 42 -17.42 -20.68 -15.10
C LYS A 42 -17.37 -20.01 -13.72
N ASN A 43 -16.37 -20.36 -12.92
CA ASN A 43 -16.01 -19.55 -11.75
C ASN A 43 -15.35 -18.26 -12.23
N ASN A 44 -16.15 -17.24 -12.57
CA ASN A 44 -15.71 -15.92 -13.06
C ASN A 44 -14.92 -15.08 -12.03
N ASN A 45 -14.48 -15.64 -10.90
CA ASN A 45 -13.80 -14.87 -9.85
C ASN A 45 -12.28 -14.99 -9.96
N ALA A 46 -11.68 -14.13 -10.79
CA ALA A 46 -10.23 -14.06 -10.99
C ALA A 46 -9.50 -13.27 -9.88
N THR A 47 -10.22 -12.56 -9.01
CA THR A 47 -9.59 -11.73 -7.96
C THR A 47 -10.40 -11.69 -6.67
N MET A 48 -9.73 -11.31 -5.57
CA MET A 48 -10.35 -11.11 -4.26
C MET A 48 -11.23 -9.85 -4.26
N LYS A 49 -12.32 -9.89 -3.49
CA LYS A 49 -13.17 -8.71 -3.26
C LYS A 49 -12.30 -7.59 -2.66
N SER A 50 -12.34 -6.42 -3.26
CA SER A 50 -11.50 -5.28 -2.89
C SER A 50 -12.32 -3.99 -2.98
N ILE A 51 -11.98 -3.01 -2.16
CA ILE A 51 -12.56 -1.66 -2.16
C ILE A 51 -11.43 -0.68 -2.47
N ILE A 52 -11.69 0.25 -3.38
CA ILE A 52 -10.74 1.28 -3.81
C ILE A 52 -11.20 2.60 -3.20
N LEU A 53 -10.30 3.29 -2.50
CA LEU A 53 -10.54 4.58 -1.86
C LEU A 53 -9.59 5.60 -2.50
N PRO A 54 -10.06 6.76 -2.97
CA PRO A 54 -9.17 7.81 -3.44
C PRO A 54 -8.33 8.33 -2.28
N LEU A 55 -7.02 8.48 -2.49
CA LEU A 55 -6.11 8.92 -1.44
C LEU A 55 -6.05 10.46 -1.41
N PRO A 56 -6.35 11.12 -0.28
CA PRO A 56 -6.21 12.57 -0.17
C PRO A 56 -4.76 13.01 -0.36
N SER A 57 -4.52 14.12 -1.05
CA SER A 57 -3.15 14.65 -1.25
C SER A 57 -2.43 14.91 0.07
N SER A 58 -3.15 15.37 1.10
CA SER A 58 -2.59 15.57 2.45
C SER A 58 -2.13 14.27 3.11
N PHE A 59 -2.74 13.13 2.76
CA PHE A 59 -2.30 11.82 3.24
C PHE A 59 -1.07 11.33 2.46
N VAL A 60 -0.98 11.64 1.17
CA VAL A 60 0.23 11.37 0.36
C VAL A 60 1.43 12.14 0.90
N GLU A 61 1.25 13.44 1.19
CA GLU A 61 2.27 14.26 1.84
C GLU A 61 2.70 13.66 3.19
N TYR A 62 1.75 13.21 4.01
CA TYR A 62 2.04 12.50 5.25
C TYR A 62 2.81 11.19 5.04
N LEU A 63 2.54 10.43 3.99
CA LEU A 63 3.33 9.22 3.71
C LEU A 63 4.78 9.58 3.35
N LEU A 64 4.97 10.68 2.60
CA LEU A 64 6.27 11.18 2.15
C LEU A 64 7.12 11.85 3.25
N THR A 65 6.50 12.35 4.32
CA THR A 65 7.25 12.94 5.45
C THR A 65 8.06 11.87 6.18
N ASP A 66 9.26 12.19 6.65
CA ASP A 66 10.07 11.24 7.41
C ASP A 66 9.48 10.96 8.81
N GLY A 67 9.79 9.78 9.37
CA GLY A 67 9.31 9.33 10.68
C GLY A 67 8.01 8.51 10.63
N VAL A 68 7.76 7.76 11.71
CA VAL A 68 6.57 6.91 11.88
C VAL A 68 5.66 7.51 12.95
N GLN A 69 5.15 8.71 12.70
CA GLN A 69 4.15 9.35 13.57
C GLN A 69 2.76 8.94 13.11
N LEU A 70 1.93 8.40 14.02
CA LEU A 70 0.57 7.99 13.67
C LEU A 70 -0.43 9.14 13.78
N PRO A 71 -1.39 9.25 12.84
CA PRO A 71 -2.46 10.24 12.95
C PRO A 71 -3.35 10.03 14.18
N VAL A 72 -3.88 11.12 14.69
CA VAL A 72 -4.85 11.13 15.80
C VAL A 72 -6.09 10.33 15.40
N GLY A 73 -6.35 9.23 16.11
CA GLY A 73 -7.44 8.30 15.81
C GLY A 73 -7.00 6.97 15.21
N ALA A 74 -5.74 6.84 14.81
CA ALA A 74 -5.14 5.58 14.34
C ALA A 74 -4.33 4.85 15.43
N THR A 75 -4.35 5.34 16.68
CA THR A 75 -3.57 4.82 17.81
C THR A 75 -3.92 3.41 18.27
N LYS A 76 -5.00 2.80 17.74
CA LYS A 76 -5.33 1.40 18.00
C LYS A 76 -4.65 0.51 16.97
N VAL A 77 -3.35 0.29 17.12
CA VAL A 77 -2.60 -0.67 16.29
C VAL A 77 -2.64 -2.03 16.97
N SER A 78 -3.07 -3.06 16.25
CA SER A 78 -3.30 -4.40 16.80
C SER A 78 -2.03 -5.07 17.36
N SER A 79 -0.85 -4.70 16.85
CA SER A 79 0.44 -5.15 17.35
C SER A 79 0.83 -4.55 18.70
N PHE A 80 0.20 -3.45 19.12
CA PHE A 80 0.49 -2.72 20.36
C PHE A 80 -0.64 -2.81 21.40
N VAL A 81 -1.71 -3.57 21.14
CA VAL A 81 -2.72 -3.85 22.16
C VAL A 81 -2.34 -5.14 22.87
N PRO A 82 -2.02 -5.10 24.18
CA PRO A 82 -1.80 -6.32 24.96
C PRO A 82 -3.03 -7.21 24.83
N SER A 83 -2.80 -8.47 24.47
CA SER A 83 -3.89 -9.44 24.28
C SER A 83 -4.54 -9.88 25.61
N ASP A 84 -3.98 -9.47 26.76
CA ASP A 84 -4.50 -9.74 28.10
C ASP A 84 -4.33 -8.48 28.99
N PRO A 85 -5.39 -7.97 29.66
CA PRO A 85 -5.29 -6.90 30.64
C PRO A 85 -4.50 -7.26 31.92
N ARG A 86 -3.91 -8.46 32.01
CA ARG A 86 -3.25 -9.00 33.21
C ARG A 86 -1.72 -9.12 33.10
N ASP A 87 -1.13 -8.95 31.92
CA ASP A 87 0.31 -8.79 31.77
C ASP A 87 0.62 -7.29 31.70
N GLY A 88 0.82 -6.71 32.87
CA GLY A 88 1.30 -5.35 33.06
C GLY A 88 2.79 -5.36 33.36
N ASP A 89 3.60 -5.70 32.36
CA ASP A 89 5.06 -5.72 32.48
C ASP A 89 5.80 -5.15 31.25
N ASP A 90 5.35 -4.01 30.72
CA ASP A 90 6.24 -3.15 29.93
C ASP A 90 6.94 -2.15 30.86
N TYR A 91 7.91 -2.70 31.61
CA TYR A 91 8.96 -1.96 32.30
C TYR A 91 9.95 -1.43 31.25
N TRP A 92 9.65 -0.26 30.68
CA TRP A 92 10.67 0.70 30.25
C TRP A 92 10.57 1.91 31.18
N SER A 93 10.77 1.65 32.48
CA SER A 93 11.18 2.71 33.39
C SER A 93 12.67 2.87 33.18
N SER A 94 13.07 4.07 32.74
CA SER A 94 14.45 4.53 32.71
C SER A 94 15.14 4.13 34.02
N ASP A 95 16.32 3.52 33.94
CA ASP A 95 17.20 3.36 35.10
C ASP A 95 17.45 4.77 35.65
N ASP A 96 16.89 5.02 36.84
CA ASP A 96 17.25 6.09 37.76
C ASP A 96 18.60 5.70 38.38
N ASP A 97 19.69 6.16 37.79
CA ASP A 97 20.94 6.35 38.52
C ASP A 97 20.95 7.80 39.03
N ASP A 98 20.49 7.95 40.26
CA ASP A 98 20.59 9.14 41.11
C ASP A 98 22.07 9.37 41.45
N ASP A 99 22.73 10.38 40.86
CA ASP A 99 23.70 11.21 41.61
C ASP A 99 24.11 12.50 40.86
N ASP A 100 24.08 13.57 41.65
CA ASP A 100 24.69 14.90 41.54
C ASP A 100 24.05 16.03 40.70
N ASP A 101 23.67 17.07 41.46
CA ASP A 101 23.34 18.44 41.07
C ASP A 101 24.28 19.00 39.99
N ASP A 102 23.73 19.31 38.82
CA ASP A 102 24.21 20.44 38.01
C ASP A 102 23.00 21.13 37.36
N GLU A 103 22.71 22.35 37.81
CA GLU A 103 21.81 23.29 37.15
C GLU A 103 22.43 23.72 35.80
N GLU A 104 22.30 22.89 34.77
CA GLU A 104 22.55 23.29 33.39
C GLU A 104 21.22 23.33 32.63
N ASN A 105 20.88 24.56 32.25
CA ASN A 105 19.79 25.00 31.40
C ASN A 105 19.73 24.23 30.07
N ASP A 106 19.13 23.03 30.06
CA ASP A 106 18.87 22.28 28.84
C ASP A 106 17.61 22.82 28.15
N ASN A 107 17.85 23.74 27.24
CA ASN A 107 16.90 24.23 26.27
C ASN A 107 16.73 23.15 25.18
N SER A 108 16.27 21.95 25.56
CA SER A 108 15.88 20.91 24.61
C SER A 108 14.63 21.40 23.89
N GLN A 109 14.83 21.85 22.65
CA GLN A 109 13.76 22.18 21.73
C GLN A 109 12.86 20.96 21.62
N GLU A 110 11.69 21.01 22.27
CA GLU A 110 10.58 20.10 21.99
C GLU A 110 10.31 20.22 20.49
N GLU A 111 10.77 19.25 19.69
CA GLU A 111 10.40 19.13 18.29
C GLU A 111 8.88 19.08 18.26
N GLU A 112 8.23 20.13 17.74
CA GLU A 112 6.78 20.20 17.59
C GLU A 112 6.33 18.99 16.77
N GLN A 113 5.88 17.93 17.46
CA GLN A 113 5.43 16.69 16.81
C GLN A 113 4.22 17.05 15.95
N GLN A 114 4.42 17.07 14.63
CA GLN A 114 3.38 17.48 13.70
C GLN A 114 2.21 16.50 13.77
N GLN A 115 1.11 16.94 14.38
CA GLN A 115 -0.02 16.08 14.67
C GLN A 115 -0.91 15.94 13.42
N TYR A 116 -0.85 14.79 12.75
CA TYR A 116 -1.70 14.50 11.58
C TYR A 116 -3.08 13.98 12.00
N SER A 117 -4.14 14.28 11.24
CA SER A 117 -5.49 13.77 11.49
C SER A 117 -6.27 13.59 10.19
N PHE A 118 -6.80 12.38 9.97
CA PHE A 118 -7.51 12.01 8.75
C PHE A 118 -8.84 11.30 9.03
N PRO A 119 -9.81 11.96 9.70
CA PRO A 119 -11.02 11.31 10.20
C PRO A 119 -11.87 10.68 9.10
N GLU A 120 -11.99 11.32 7.94
CA GLU A 120 -12.76 10.80 6.81
C GLU A 120 -12.15 9.50 6.26
N LEU A 121 -10.84 9.50 6.02
CA LEU A 121 -10.12 8.32 5.54
C LEU A 121 -10.19 7.17 6.56
N THR A 122 -10.00 7.48 7.85
CA THR A 122 -10.13 6.50 8.95
C THR A 122 -11.53 5.87 8.99
N ASN A 123 -12.59 6.65 8.78
CA ASN A 123 -13.97 6.16 8.72
C ASN A 123 -14.22 5.27 7.49
N GLN A 124 -13.68 5.66 6.32
CA GLN A 124 -13.78 4.87 5.10
C GLN A 124 -13.05 3.53 5.22
N ILE A 125 -11.84 3.53 5.81
CA ILE A 125 -11.06 2.31 6.08
C ILE A 125 -11.84 1.41 7.05
N THR A 126 -12.32 1.96 8.16
CA THR A 126 -13.11 1.20 9.15
C THR A 126 -14.35 0.55 8.52
N SER A 127 -15.09 1.31 7.72
CA SER A 127 -16.28 0.82 7.00
C SER A 127 -15.93 -0.28 6.00
N SER A 128 -14.79 -0.13 5.31
CA SER A 128 -14.29 -1.10 4.34
C SER A 128 -13.85 -2.40 5.00
N ILE A 129 -13.14 -2.33 6.13
CA ILE A 129 -12.74 -3.49 6.93
C ILE A 129 -13.97 -4.30 7.34
N ASN A 130 -15.00 -3.63 7.88
CA ASN A 130 -16.25 -4.27 8.26
C ASN A 130 -16.94 -4.94 7.07
N THR A 131 -16.99 -4.26 5.91
CA THR A 131 -17.62 -4.77 4.68
C THR A 131 -16.88 -5.96 4.06
N LEU A 132 -15.56 -6.05 4.27
CA LEU A 132 -14.70 -7.10 3.71
C LEU A 132 -14.57 -8.34 4.62
N GLY A 133 -15.13 -8.28 5.83
CA GLY A 133 -15.17 -9.41 6.77
C GLY A 133 -14.19 -9.29 7.94
N GLY A 134 -13.84 -8.06 8.33
CA GLY A 134 -13.08 -7.75 9.55
C GLY A 134 -11.56 -7.83 9.43
N ALA A 135 -11.03 -8.22 8.26
CA ALA A 135 -9.60 -8.20 7.99
C ALA A 135 -9.34 -7.88 6.52
N VAL A 136 -8.32 -7.06 6.28
CA VAL A 136 -7.94 -6.58 4.94
C VAL A 136 -6.44 -6.63 4.75
N LEU A 137 -6.02 -6.58 3.48
CA LEU A 137 -4.65 -6.33 3.05
C LEU A 137 -4.63 -5.00 2.31
N PRO A 138 -3.90 -3.97 2.79
CA PRO A 138 -3.80 -2.69 2.12
C PRO A 138 -2.75 -2.75 0.99
N LYS A 139 -2.98 -1.99 -0.07
CA LYS A 139 -1.99 -1.72 -1.13
C LYS A 139 -2.29 -0.37 -1.78
N LEU A 140 -1.30 0.21 -2.46
CA LEU A 140 -1.51 1.37 -3.32
C LEU A 140 -1.87 0.94 -4.75
N ASN A 141 -1.76 1.86 -5.70
CA ASN A 141 -1.99 1.66 -7.14
C ASN A 141 -1.31 0.38 -7.65
N TRP A 142 -0.04 0.14 -7.31
CA TRP A 142 0.75 -0.97 -7.84
C TRP A 142 1.22 -1.94 -6.76
N SER A 143 1.84 -1.44 -5.71
CA SER A 143 2.60 -2.25 -4.75
C SER A 143 1.85 -2.53 -3.44
N CYS A 144 2.13 -3.70 -2.85
CA CYS A 144 1.69 -4.07 -1.50
C CYS A 144 2.86 -3.95 -0.52
N PRO A 145 2.64 -3.50 0.72
CA PRO A 145 3.69 -3.22 1.72
C PRO A 145 4.24 -4.51 2.40
N LYS A 146 4.66 -5.48 1.60
CA LYS A 146 5.12 -6.82 2.06
C LYS A 146 6.48 -6.78 2.76
N ASP A 147 7.28 -5.78 2.45
CA ASP A 147 8.54 -5.42 3.09
C ASP A 147 8.33 -4.88 4.52
N ALA A 148 7.18 -4.25 4.80
CA ALA A 148 6.86 -3.68 6.10
C ALA A 148 6.18 -4.66 7.08
N THR A 149 6.09 -5.95 6.76
CA THR A 149 5.37 -6.94 7.61
C THR A 149 5.88 -7.01 9.05
N TRP A 150 7.14 -6.64 9.29
CA TRP A 150 7.77 -6.59 10.61
C TRP A 150 7.05 -5.67 11.61
N VAL A 151 6.35 -4.62 11.15
CA VAL A 151 5.59 -3.70 12.02
C VAL A 151 4.26 -4.26 12.52
N ASN A 152 3.74 -5.30 11.85
CA ASN A 152 2.41 -5.84 12.06
C ASN A 152 2.47 -7.35 12.32
N ASN A 153 3.26 -7.75 13.31
CA ASN A 153 3.45 -9.15 13.73
C ASN A 153 3.80 -10.12 12.58
N GLY A 154 4.55 -9.65 11.58
CA GLY A 154 4.97 -10.47 10.44
C GLY A 154 3.87 -10.77 9.42
N THR A 155 2.73 -10.06 9.46
CA THR A 155 1.61 -10.30 8.53
C THR A 155 1.11 -9.02 7.85
N LEU A 156 0.60 -9.16 6.63
CA LEU A 156 -0.11 -8.11 5.90
C LEU A 156 -1.57 -7.93 6.35
N LYS A 157 -2.01 -8.68 7.36
CA LYS A 157 -3.38 -8.65 7.85
C LYS A 157 -3.63 -7.45 8.74
N CYS A 158 -4.41 -6.50 8.24
CA CYS A 158 -4.87 -5.33 8.99
C CYS A 158 -6.31 -5.53 9.49
N ARG A 159 -6.56 -5.21 10.76
CA ARG A 159 -7.88 -5.22 11.40
C ARG A 159 -8.35 -3.83 11.82
N THR A 160 -7.42 -2.91 12.02
CA THR A 160 -7.72 -1.52 12.37
C THR A 160 -7.16 -0.56 11.31
N PRO A 161 -7.64 0.69 11.26
CA PRO A 161 -7.02 1.73 10.46
C PRO A 161 -5.57 2.02 10.87
N GLY A 162 -5.24 1.84 12.16
CA GLY A 162 -3.88 1.95 12.67
C GLY A 162 -2.92 0.98 12.01
N ASP A 163 -3.31 -0.30 11.91
CA ASP A 163 -2.50 -1.31 11.21
C ASP A 163 -2.22 -0.89 9.76
N VAL A 164 -3.24 -0.34 9.06
CA VAL A 164 -3.10 0.10 7.67
C VAL A 164 -2.11 1.27 7.57
N PHE A 165 -2.23 2.27 8.46
CA PHE A 165 -1.37 3.45 8.42
C PHE A 165 0.09 3.12 8.73
N VAL A 166 0.36 2.34 9.79
CA VAL A 166 1.74 1.92 10.12
C VAL A 166 2.33 1.14 8.95
N LEU A 167 1.61 0.16 8.41
CA LEU A 167 2.13 -0.70 7.35
C LEU A 167 2.45 0.07 6.06
N LEU A 168 1.61 1.05 5.68
CA LEU A 168 1.88 1.90 4.53
C LEU A 168 3.04 2.86 4.80
N LYS A 169 3.09 3.45 6.00
CA LYS A 169 4.14 4.42 6.38
C LYS A 169 5.53 3.80 6.46
N SER A 170 5.61 2.52 6.81
CA SER A 170 6.87 1.79 7.01
C SER A 170 7.33 0.96 5.80
N SER A 171 6.72 1.15 4.61
CA SER A 171 7.04 0.37 3.40
C SER A 171 7.80 1.20 2.36
N ASP A 172 8.95 0.68 1.96
CA ASP A 172 9.75 1.20 0.85
C ASP A 172 9.05 0.99 -0.49
N PHE A 173 8.28 -0.09 -0.65
CA PHE A 173 7.50 -0.30 -1.87
C PHE A 173 6.38 0.74 -2.03
N VAL A 174 5.77 1.16 -0.93
CA VAL A 174 4.78 2.25 -0.94
C VAL A 174 5.45 3.57 -1.27
N MET A 175 6.61 3.86 -0.66
CA MET A 175 7.39 5.06 -0.98
C MET A 175 7.81 5.10 -2.45
N HIS A 176 8.23 3.95 -3.01
CA HIS A 176 8.57 3.83 -4.42
C HIS A 176 7.39 4.17 -5.34
N ASP A 177 6.19 3.64 -5.03
CA ASP A 177 4.96 3.96 -5.77
C ASP A 177 4.66 5.47 -5.75
N LEU A 178 4.92 6.16 -4.64
CA LEU A 178 4.68 7.60 -4.47
C LEU A 178 5.77 8.49 -5.09
N SER A 179 6.99 7.96 -5.23
CA SER A 179 8.14 8.68 -5.80
C SER A 179 8.27 8.53 -7.32
N LEU A 180 7.32 7.87 -7.98
CA LEU A 180 7.32 7.74 -9.43
C LEU A 180 7.15 9.12 -10.07
N SER A 181 8.26 9.70 -10.55
CA SER A 181 8.24 10.82 -11.48
C SER A 181 8.26 10.26 -12.91
N PHE A 182 7.36 10.77 -13.74
CA PHE A 182 7.35 10.50 -15.18
C PHE A 182 8.18 11.53 -15.96
N ASP A 183 9.00 12.35 -15.28
CA ASP A 183 9.73 13.46 -15.90
C ASP A 183 11.05 13.03 -16.58
N ASP A 184 11.44 11.76 -16.47
CA ASP A 184 12.67 11.20 -17.08
C ASP A 184 12.48 10.66 -18.51
N ASP A 185 11.34 10.95 -19.14
CA ASP A 185 11.16 10.76 -20.57
C ASP A 185 11.88 11.92 -21.31
N ASP A 186 13.01 11.62 -21.95
CA ASP A 186 13.78 12.44 -22.94
C ASP A 186 14.96 13.33 -22.46
N ALA A 187 15.99 12.75 -21.83
CA ALA A 187 17.29 13.44 -21.64
C ALA A 187 18.55 12.73 -22.20
N ASP A 188 18.39 11.73 -23.07
CA ASP A 188 19.52 11.07 -23.78
C ASP A 188 19.43 11.19 -25.32
N ALA A 189 18.75 12.23 -25.82
CA ALA A 189 18.83 12.63 -27.22
C ALA A 189 19.45 14.02 -27.32
N ASP A 190 20.72 14.07 -27.74
CA ASP A 190 21.39 15.28 -28.23
C ASP A 190 20.60 15.88 -29.40
N VAL A 191 19.61 16.73 -29.12
CA VAL A 191 18.90 17.51 -30.14
C VAL A 191 18.54 18.89 -29.59
N ASP A 192 19.33 19.89 -29.99
CA ASP A 192 18.95 21.30 -29.96
C ASP A 192 17.69 21.52 -30.82
N VAL A 193 16.47 21.57 -30.24
CA VAL A 193 15.30 22.22 -30.88
C VAL A 193 14.35 22.85 -29.84
N ASP A 194 14.22 24.17 -29.97
CA ASP A 194 13.09 25.06 -29.65
C ASP A 194 11.94 24.59 -28.74
N LYS A 195 11.81 25.32 -27.63
CA LYS A 195 10.58 25.52 -26.87
C LYS A 195 9.44 25.96 -27.79
N ASN A 196 8.57 25.04 -28.20
CA ASN A 196 7.23 25.37 -28.68
C ASN A 196 6.24 24.22 -28.47
N GLY A 197 5.45 24.36 -27.41
CA GLY A 197 4.05 23.93 -27.31
C GLY A 197 3.66 22.53 -27.80
N SER A 198 3.63 21.58 -26.87
CA SER A 198 2.48 20.69 -26.76
C SER A 198 2.16 20.50 -25.28
N GLU A 199 1.00 21.01 -24.89
CA GLU A 199 0.35 20.73 -23.60
C GLU A 199 -0.18 19.30 -23.67
N GLU A 200 0.72 18.31 -23.66
CA GLU A 200 0.30 16.95 -23.31
C GLU A 200 -0.03 17.00 -21.83
N GLU A 201 -1.32 16.86 -21.52
CA GLU A 201 -1.87 16.87 -20.18
C GLU A 201 -0.99 15.98 -19.30
N ASN A 202 -0.20 16.60 -18.41
CA ASN A 202 0.47 15.88 -17.34
C ASN A 202 -0.64 15.35 -16.43
N GLU A 203 -1.21 14.20 -16.79
CA GLU A 203 -2.19 13.48 -15.99
C GLU A 203 -1.51 13.16 -14.66
N GLU A 204 -1.80 13.99 -13.66
CA GLU A 204 -1.33 13.80 -12.30
C GLU A 204 -1.82 12.43 -11.80
N ILE A 205 -0.88 11.61 -11.31
CA ILE A 205 -1.20 10.28 -10.80
C ILE A 205 -2.16 10.42 -9.63
N LYS A 206 -3.38 9.91 -9.80
CA LYS A 206 -4.33 9.79 -8.70
C LYS A 206 -3.98 8.58 -7.86
N TYR A 207 -3.43 8.82 -6.68
CA TYR A 207 -3.14 7.75 -5.74
C TYR A 207 -4.42 7.16 -5.15
N GLU A 208 -4.43 5.85 -5.00
CA GLU A 208 -5.55 5.10 -4.46
C GLU A 208 -5.10 4.15 -3.36
N LEU A 209 -5.86 4.09 -2.27
CA LEU A 209 -5.75 3.07 -1.24
C LEU A 209 -6.70 1.93 -1.58
N VAL A 210 -6.15 0.76 -1.84
CA VAL A 210 -6.91 -0.45 -2.12
C VAL A 210 -6.91 -1.36 -0.90
N LEU A 211 -8.10 -1.66 -0.39
CA LEU A 211 -8.31 -2.62 0.68
C LEU A 211 -8.83 -3.92 0.10
N ARG A 212 -7.98 -4.94 0.07
CA ARG A 212 -8.33 -6.28 -0.41
C ARG A 212 -8.82 -7.12 0.76
N LYS A 213 -9.86 -7.94 0.56
CA LYS A 213 -10.31 -8.90 1.58
C LYS A 213 -9.15 -9.83 1.96
N TRP A 214 -8.86 -9.94 3.25
CA TRP A 214 -7.88 -10.90 3.75
C TRP A 214 -8.35 -12.34 3.46
N CYS A 215 -7.44 -13.16 2.93
CA CYS A 215 -7.63 -14.60 2.88
C CYS A 215 -6.30 -15.31 3.14
N HIS A 216 -6.37 -16.51 3.69
CA HIS A 216 -5.20 -17.34 3.92
C HIS A 216 -4.87 -18.05 2.61
N LEU A 217 -3.91 -17.51 1.87
CA LEU A 217 -3.33 -18.17 0.69
C LEU A 217 -2.17 -19.04 1.16
N HIS A 218 -2.08 -20.25 0.61
CA HIS A 218 -0.92 -21.08 0.84
C HIS A 218 0.18 -20.62 -0.11
N PRO A 219 1.38 -20.24 0.36
CA PRO A 219 2.43 -19.69 -0.52
C PRO A 219 2.79 -20.61 -1.69
N SER A 220 2.73 -21.94 -1.51
CA SER A 220 2.96 -22.90 -2.61
C SER A 220 1.90 -22.90 -3.72
N MET A 221 0.81 -22.14 -3.55
CA MET A 221 -0.25 -21.95 -4.56
C MET A 221 -0.16 -20.57 -5.24
N GLU A 222 0.94 -19.86 -5.03
CA GLU A 222 1.18 -18.55 -5.64
C GLU A 222 2.17 -18.66 -6.81
N PHE A 223 1.74 -18.10 -7.94
CA PHE A 223 2.48 -18.18 -9.20
C PHE A 223 2.60 -16.80 -9.82
N ARG A 224 3.77 -16.51 -10.40
CA ARG A 224 3.98 -15.41 -11.34
C ARG A 224 3.84 -15.99 -12.73
N CYS A 225 2.88 -15.48 -13.48
CA CYS A 225 2.69 -15.85 -14.88
C CYS A 225 3.21 -14.71 -15.76
N PHE A 226 4.04 -15.03 -16.74
CA PHE A 226 4.49 -14.09 -17.76
C PHE A 226 3.66 -14.30 -19.03
N VAL A 227 3.05 -13.24 -19.53
CA VAL A 227 2.19 -13.27 -20.73
C VAL A 227 2.81 -12.37 -21.78
N SER A 228 2.91 -12.87 -23.02
CA SER A 228 3.40 -12.11 -24.16
C SER A 228 2.56 -12.47 -25.39
N ASN A 229 2.17 -11.49 -26.19
CA ASN A 229 1.33 -11.70 -27.38
C ASN A 229 0.04 -12.50 -27.12
N HIS A 230 -0.60 -12.27 -25.96
CA HIS A 230 -1.77 -13.02 -25.49
C HIS A 230 -1.54 -14.52 -25.19
N ASP A 231 -0.29 -14.98 -25.26
CA ASP A 231 0.09 -16.35 -24.93
C ASP A 231 0.76 -16.42 -23.55
N LEU A 232 0.42 -17.47 -22.80
CA LEU A 232 1.04 -17.75 -21.51
C LEU A 232 2.44 -18.34 -21.74
N GLY A 233 3.45 -17.60 -21.30
CA GLY A 233 4.85 -18.02 -21.35
C GLY A 233 5.23 -18.79 -20.08
N GLU A 234 6.31 -18.33 -19.44
CA GLU A 234 6.84 -18.98 -18.24
C GLU A 234 5.96 -18.74 -17.00
N ILE A 235 5.98 -19.72 -16.09
CA ILE A 235 5.34 -19.66 -14.78
C ILE A 235 6.43 -19.87 -13.72
N LEU A 236 6.58 -18.92 -12.82
CA LEU A 236 7.54 -18.98 -11.71
C LEU A 236 6.80 -19.06 -10.37
N TYR A 237 7.32 -19.86 -9.44
CA TYR A 237 6.83 -19.86 -8.06
C TYR A 237 7.20 -18.55 -7.37
N ILE A 238 6.23 -17.90 -6.72
CA ILE A 238 6.51 -16.74 -5.86
C ILE A 238 6.43 -17.22 -4.41
N TYR A 239 7.45 -16.92 -3.61
CA TYR A 239 7.32 -16.92 -2.17
C TYR A 239 6.89 -15.52 -1.74
N ILE A 240 5.59 -15.28 -1.58
CA ILE A 240 5.11 -14.12 -0.83
C ILE A 240 5.00 -14.57 0.63
N CYS A 241 5.70 -13.88 1.54
CA CYS A 241 5.39 -14.00 2.96
C CYS A 241 3.98 -13.43 3.18
N THR A 242 2.98 -14.31 3.30
CA THR A 242 1.63 -13.98 3.77
C THR A 242 1.58 -14.02 5.28
#